data_AF-A0A9P9FBE9-F1
#
_entry.id   AF-A0A9P9FBE9-F1
#
_cell.length_a   1.000
_cell.length_b   1.000
_cell.length_c   1.000
_cell.angle_alpha   90.00
_cell.angle_beta   90.00
_cell.angle_gamma   90.00
#
_symmetry.space_group_name_H-M   'P 1'
#
loop_
_entity.id
_entity.type
_entity.pdbx_description
1 polymer ?
#
loop_
_entity_poly.entity_id
_entity_poly.type
_entity_poly.pdbx_seq_one_letter_code
_entity_poly.pdbx_strand_id
1 'polypeptide(L)'
;MADVIIGCDGIKSRILAALYSDMRMNYTVATAFRALLARDQLSANDILTPVVSFKFHFWLGPGAHVVLYPIHGGETFNLVIVIQNSLLRRLCKNENALELVMWHLMGWNPVVTELLQTAQGLMRFQL
;
A
#
# COMPACT_ATOMS: atom_id res chain seq x y z
N MET A 1 -35.17 22.74 1.98
CA MET A 1 -34.39 23.44 0.94
C MET A 1 -33.18 24.05 1.59
N ALA A 2 -32.03 24.05 0.91
CA ALA A 2 -30.81 24.71 1.36
C ALA A 2 -30.40 25.72 0.29
N ASP A 3 -29.91 26.89 0.70
CA ASP A 3 -29.51 27.96 -0.23
C ASP A 3 -28.15 27.67 -0.89
N VAL A 4 -27.30 26.87 -0.22
CA VAL A 4 -25.97 26.47 -0.70
C VAL A 4 -25.69 25.02 -0.30
N ILE A 5 -25.02 24.28 -1.17
CA ILE A 5 -24.52 22.92 -0.92
C ILE A 5 -23.00 22.92 -1.08
N ILE A 6 -22.28 22.33 -0.12
CA ILE A 6 -20.83 22.11 -0.20
C ILE A 6 -20.57 20.61 -0.38
N GLY A 7 -19.91 20.24 -1.47
CA GLY A 7 -19.54 18.85 -1.76
C GLY A 7 -18.23 18.43 -1.13
N CYS A 8 -18.31 17.67 -0.03
CA CYS A 8 -17.17 17.08 0.66
C CYS A 8 -17.28 15.54 0.74
N ASP A 9 -17.87 14.91 -0.27
CA ASP A 9 -18.22 13.48 -0.31
C ASP A 9 -17.15 12.58 -0.98
N GLY A 10 -15.95 13.12 -1.20
CA GLY A 10 -14.75 12.37 -1.56
C GLY A 10 -14.69 11.90 -3.02
N ILE A 11 -13.78 10.99 -3.31
CA ILE A 11 -13.42 10.58 -4.68
C ILE A 11 -14.61 9.98 -5.45
N LYS A 12 -15.58 9.35 -4.78
CA LYS A 12 -16.82 8.81 -5.40
C LYS A 12 -18.01 9.76 -5.26
N SER A 13 -17.75 11.07 -5.34
CA SER A 13 -18.74 12.12 -5.10
C SER A 13 -20.00 11.95 -5.97
N ARG A 14 -21.16 11.95 -5.32
CA ARG A 14 -22.48 12.00 -5.98
C ARG A 14 -22.79 13.40 -6.48
N ILE A 15 -22.26 14.42 -5.80
CA ILE A 15 -22.42 15.83 -6.19
C ILE A 15 -21.69 16.07 -7.51
N LEU A 16 -20.46 15.57 -7.64
CA LEU A 16 -19.70 15.63 -8.88
C LEU A 16 -20.43 14.93 -10.03
N ALA A 17 -20.98 13.74 -9.79
CA ALA A 17 -21.73 12.98 -10.80
C ALA A 17 -23.04 13.67 -11.22
N ALA A 18 -23.71 14.39 -10.29
CA ALA A 18 -24.92 15.15 -10.58
C ALA A 18 -24.62 16.43 -11.40
N LEU A 19 -23.46 17.05 -11.22
CA LEU A 19 -23.04 18.25 -11.95
C LEU A 19 -22.39 17.92 -13.30
N TYR A 20 -21.68 16.78 -13.39
CA TYR A 20 -20.91 16.37 -14.57
C TYR A 20 -21.12 14.89 -14.85
N SER A 21 -22.21 14.57 -15.56
CA SER A 21 -22.61 13.19 -15.87
C SER A 21 -21.56 12.40 -16.67
N ASP A 22 -20.72 13.09 -17.44
CA ASP A 22 -19.72 12.46 -18.33
C ASP A 22 -18.34 12.33 -17.70
N MET A 23 -18.15 12.83 -16.46
CA MET A 23 -16.85 12.75 -15.80
C MET A 23 -16.59 11.33 -15.31
N ARG A 24 -15.56 10.68 -15.86
CA ARG A 24 -15.12 9.35 -15.43
C ARG A 24 -13.82 9.43 -14.65
N MET A 25 -13.78 8.76 -13.51
CA MET A 25 -12.53 8.56 -12.79
C MET A 25 -11.68 7.50 -13.47
N ASN A 26 -10.46 7.88 -13.84
CA ASN A 26 -9.49 6.99 -14.43
C ASN A 26 -8.57 6.46 -13.34
N TYR A 27 -8.75 5.19 -12.98
CA TYR A 27 -7.80 4.49 -12.14
C TYR A 27 -6.53 4.20 -12.93
N THR A 28 -5.39 4.31 -12.26
CA THR A 28 -4.11 3.92 -12.82
C THR A 28 -4.02 2.40 -12.97
N VAL A 29 -2.97 1.91 -13.64
CA VAL A 29 -2.62 0.48 -13.63
C VAL A 29 -1.95 0.06 -12.31
N ALA A 30 -1.77 0.99 -11.36
CA ALA A 30 -1.11 0.72 -10.10
C ALA A 30 -2.09 0.16 -9.06
N THR A 31 -1.59 -0.77 -8.25
CA THR A 31 -2.28 -1.25 -7.06
C THR A 31 -1.36 -1.04 -5.86
N ALA A 32 -1.91 -0.51 -4.78
CA ALA A 32 -1.20 -0.35 -3.52
C ALA A 32 -1.58 -1.47 -2.54
N PHE A 33 -0.62 -1.90 -1.75
CA PHE A 33 -0.77 -2.89 -0.69
C PHE A 33 -0.21 -2.30 0.59
N ARG A 34 -0.88 -2.55 1.72
CA ARG A 34 -0.45 -2.04 3.02
C ARG A 34 -0.47 -3.10 4.10
N ALA A 35 0.49 -3.01 5.01
CA ALA A 35 0.52 -3.74 6.27
C ALA A 35 1.02 -2.84 7.40
N LEU A 36 0.62 -3.17 8.62
CA LEU A 36 1.18 -2.62 9.83
C LEU A 36 2.07 -3.69 10.47
N LEU A 37 3.29 -3.30 10.84
CA LEU A 37 4.28 -4.19 11.46
C LEU A 37 4.65 -3.62 12.82
N ALA A 38 4.59 -4.44 13.87
CA ALA A 38 4.99 -4.00 15.21
C ALA A 38 6.51 -3.90 15.30
N ARG A 39 7.03 -2.91 16.04
CA ARG A 39 8.48 -2.74 16.28
C ARG A 39 9.11 -4.02 16.79
N ASP A 40 8.48 -4.67 17.77
CA ASP A 40 9.01 -5.89 18.39
C ASP A 40 9.15 -7.05 17.40
N GLN A 41 8.23 -7.17 16.43
CA GLN A 41 8.32 -8.18 15.36
C GLN A 41 9.51 -7.92 14.45
N LEU A 42 9.77 -6.65 14.12
CA LEU A 42 10.90 -6.26 13.28
C LEU A 42 12.23 -6.41 14.02
N SER A 43 12.28 -6.07 15.31
CA SER A 43 13.47 -6.18 16.14
C SER A 43 13.84 -7.62 16.51
N ALA A 44 12.90 -8.57 16.39
CA ALA A 44 13.18 -9.99 16.59
C ALA A 44 13.97 -10.64 15.43
N ASN A 45 14.12 -9.94 14.29
CA ASN A 45 14.83 -10.42 13.11
C ASN A 45 16.08 -9.55 12.88
N ASP A 46 17.26 -10.16 12.91
CA ASP A 46 18.54 -9.45 12.73
C ASP A 46 18.64 -8.73 11.38
N ILE A 47 18.02 -9.27 10.32
CA ILE A 47 17.98 -8.65 8.99
C ILE A 47 17.14 -7.36 9.00
N LEU A 48 16.10 -7.31 9.84
CA LEU A 48 15.17 -6.19 9.95
C LEU A 48 15.57 -5.19 11.04
N THR A 49 16.43 -5.57 11.99
CA THR A 49 16.90 -4.69 13.06
C THR A 49 17.48 -3.36 12.54
N PRO A 50 18.28 -3.32 11.45
CA PRO A 50 18.73 -2.06 10.86
C PRO A 50 17.58 -1.16 10.43
N VAL A 51 16.48 -1.70 9.88
CA VAL A 51 15.37 -0.87 9.40
C VAL A 51 14.62 -0.15 10.53
N VAL A 52 14.61 -0.73 11.74
CA VAL A 52 13.94 -0.16 12.91
C VAL A 52 14.63 1.11 13.42
N SER A 53 15.93 1.25 13.16
CA SER A 53 16.74 2.39 13.61
C SER A 53 16.53 3.66 12.76
N PHE A 54 16.14 3.52 11.50
CA PHE A 54 15.89 4.64 10.61
C PHE A 54 14.40 5.02 10.57
N LYS A 55 14.13 6.31 10.30
CA LYS A 55 12.76 6.84 10.29
C LYS A 55 12.02 6.66 8.96
N PHE A 56 12.67 6.21 7.89
CA PHE A 56 12.05 6.06 6.59
C PHE A 56 12.93 5.21 5.68
N HIS A 57 12.32 4.29 4.94
CA HIS A 57 12.96 3.48 3.91
C HIS A 57 12.17 3.51 2.62
N PHE A 58 12.90 3.52 1.51
CA PHE A 58 12.32 3.51 0.19
C PHE A 58 13.14 2.64 -0.76
N TRP A 59 12.53 1.56 -1.22
CA TRP A 59 13.10 0.67 -2.23
C TRP A 59 12.40 0.90 -3.56
N LEU A 60 13.18 1.29 -4.56
CA LEU A 60 12.74 1.48 -5.93
C LEU A 60 13.19 0.29 -6.78
N GLY A 61 12.33 -0.16 -7.69
CA GLY A 61 12.66 -1.19 -8.66
C GLY A 61 11.74 -1.16 -9.88
N PRO A 62 11.96 -2.05 -10.86
CA PRO A 62 11.17 -2.06 -12.08
C PRO A 62 9.69 -2.34 -11.81
N GLY A 63 8.82 -1.38 -12.18
CA GLY A 63 7.37 -1.55 -12.08
C GLY A 63 6.79 -1.60 -10.66
N ALA A 64 7.61 -1.39 -9.62
CA ALA A 64 7.15 -1.38 -8.23
C ALA A 64 8.01 -0.48 -7.33
N HIS A 65 7.46 -0.13 -6.17
CA HIS A 65 8.24 0.48 -5.10
C HIS A 65 7.67 0.11 -3.73
N VAL A 66 8.53 0.10 -2.72
CA VAL A 66 8.21 -0.26 -1.34
C VAL A 66 8.65 0.86 -0.42
N VAL A 67 7.76 1.29 0.47
CA VAL A 67 8.00 2.32 1.48
C VAL A 67 7.75 1.72 2.85
N LEU A 68 8.65 1.97 3.80
CA LEU A 68 8.44 1.62 5.21
C LEU A 68 8.73 2.84 6.07
N TYR A 69 7.82 3.17 7.00
CA TYR A 69 8.03 4.27 7.93
C TYR A 69 7.32 4.06 9.27
N PRO A 70 7.88 4.55 10.38
CA PRO A 70 7.26 4.48 11.68
C PRO A 70 6.06 5.42 11.78
N ILE A 71 5.06 4.95 12.50
CA ILE A 71 3.91 5.69 12.99
C ILE A 71 3.81 5.46 14.50
N HIS A 72 2.87 6.13 15.18
CA HIS A 72 2.61 5.90 16.61
C HIS A 72 3.89 5.93 17.48
N GLY A 73 4.70 7.00 17.32
CA GLY A 73 5.94 7.17 18.09
C GLY A 73 7.09 6.23 17.72
N GLY A 74 6.91 5.33 16.76
CA GLY A 74 7.91 4.34 16.38
C GLY A 74 7.53 2.90 16.74
N GLU A 75 6.45 2.68 17.48
CA GLU A 75 6.03 1.34 17.93
C GLU A 75 5.39 0.51 16.81
N THR A 76 4.92 1.16 15.75
CA THR A 76 4.33 0.50 14.59
C THR A 76 4.93 1.09 13.33
N PHE A 77 5.14 0.27 12.31
CA PHE A 77 5.61 0.69 11.00
C PHE A 77 4.52 0.45 9.96
N ASN A 78 4.29 1.45 9.12
CA ASN A 78 3.43 1.32 7.96
C ASN A 78 4.27 0.90 6.74
N LEU A 79 3.98 -0.29 6.23
CA LEU A 79 4.54 -0.82 4.99
C LEU A 79 3.58 -0.49 3.84
N VAL A 80 4.07 0.13 2.78
CA VAL A 80 3.32 0.42 1.56
C VAL A 80 4.07 -0.12 0.37
N ILE A 81 3.42 -0.96 -0.42
CA ILE A 81 3.96 -1.51 -1.67
C ILE A 81 3.06 -1.05 -2.81
N VAL A 82 3.62 -0.48 -3.87
CA VAL A 82 2.87 -0.09 -5.06
C VAL A 82 3.43 -0.85 -6.24
N ILE A 83 2.55 -1.52 -7.00
CA ILE A 83 2.93 -2.31 -8.17
C ILE A 83 2.11 -1.85 -9.38
N GLN A 84 2.78 -1.52 -10.47
CA GLN A 84 2.20 -1.18 -11.77
C GLN A 84 2.08 -2.44 -12.63
N ASN A 85 1.03 -3.22 -12.41
CA ASN A 85 0.80 -4.47 -13.14
C ASN A 85 -0.70 -4.71 -13.35
N SER A 86 -1.11 -4.80 -14.62
CA SER A 86 -2.51 -4.97 -15.03
C SER A 86 -3.11 -6.32 -14.61
N LEU A 87 -2.32 -7.39 -14.60
CA LEU A 87 -2.75 -8.72 -14.16
C LEU A 87 -3.00 -8.75 -12.65
N LEU A 88 -2.05 -8.24 -11.86
CA LEU A 88 -2.22 -8.12 -10.40
C LEU A 88 -3.44 -7.26 -10.06
N ARG A 89 -3.62 -6.12 -10.73
CA ARG A 89 -4.80 -5.27 -10.56
C ARG A 89 -6.11 -6.04 -10.77
N ARG A 90 -6.16 -6.99 -11.72
CA ARG A 90 -7.38 -7.75 -12.02
C ARG A 90 -7.58 -8.94 -11.08
N LEU A 91 -6.53 -9.67 -10.75
CA LEU A 91 -6.61 -10.98 -10.09
C LEU A 91 -6.48 -10.92 -8.56
N CYS A 92 -5.84 -9.88 -8.05
CA CYS A 92 -5.52 -9.82 -6.63
C CYS A 92 -6.77 -9.53 -5.78
N LYS A 93 -6.91 -10.19 -4.64
CA LYS A 93 -7.88 -9.90 -3.58
C LYS A 93 -7.10 -9.81 -2.27
N ASN A 94 -7.71 -9.29 -1.20
CA ASN A 94 -7.03 -9.23 0.10
C ASN A 94 -6.53 -10.61 0.57
N GLU A 95 -7.31 -11.66 0.26
CA GLU A 95 -7.06 -13.06 0.63
C GLU A 95 -5.74 -13.62 0.06
N ASN A 96 -5.36 -13.21 -1.15
CA ASN A 96 -4.19 -13.71 -1.87
C ASN A 96 -3.14 -12.61 -2.13
N ALA A 97 -3.31 -11.43 -1.53
CA ALA A 97 -2.46 -10.28 -1.80
C ALA A 97 -1.01 -10.53 -1.42
N LEU A 98 -0.77 -11.15 -0.25
CA LEU A 98 0.59 -11.42 0.20
C LEU A 98 1.34 -12.37 -0.75
N GLU A 99 0.73 -13.50 -1.10
CA GLU A 99 1.32 -14.48 -2.03
C GLU A 99 1.66 -13.86 -3.39
N LEU A 100 0.72 -13.14 -4.00
CA LEU A 100 0.91 -12.54 -5.31
C LEU A 100 1.95 -11.40 -5.30
N VAL A 101 2.01 -10.63 -4.22
CA VAL A 101 3.03 -9.58 -4.04
C VAL A 101 4.41 -10.20 -3.83
N MET A 102 4.53 -11.25 -3.01
CA MET A 102 5.78 -11.98 -2.81
C MET A 102 6.30 -12.57 -4.12
N TRP A 103 5.41 -13.18 -4.92
CA TRP A 103 5.76 -13.69 -6.25
C TRP A 103 6.27 -12.58 -7.18
N HIS A 104 5.60 -11.42 -7.20
CA HIS A 104 6.00 -10.30 -8.05
C HIS A 104 7.34 -9.68 -7.64
N LEU A 105 7.66 -9.70 -6.34
CA LEU A 105 8.88 -9.14 -5.78
C LEU A 105 9.99 -10.20 -5.61
N MET A 106 9.86 -11.38 -6.20
CA MET A 106 10.93 -12.39 -6.18
C MET A 106 12.23 -11.81 -6.74
N GLY A 107 13.33 -12.00 -6.00
CA GLY A 107 14.65 -11.47 -6.36
C GLY A 107 14.90 -10.01 -5.98
N TRP A 108 13.95 -9.35 -5.31
CA TRP A 108 14.18 -8.04 -4.71
C TRP A 108 15.11 -8.11 -3.50
N ASN A 109 15.42 -6.93 -2.94
CA ASN A 109 16.22 -6.78 -1.73
C ASN A 109 15.71 -7.73 -0.62
N PRO A 110 16.59 -8.55 0.01
CA PRO A 110 16.20 -9.50 1.05
C PRO A 110 15.39 -8.89 2.20
N VAL A 111 15.67 -7.65 2.58
CA VAL A 111 14.93 -6.93 3.62
C VAL A 111 13.45 -6.78 3.25
N VAL A 112 13.13 -6.51 1.97
CA VAL A 112 11.74 -6.41 1.51
C VAL A 112 11.02 -7.75 1.63
N THR A 113 11.71 -8.85 1.29
CA THR A 113 11.17 -10.21 1.44
C THR A 113 10.87 -10.54 2.90
N GLU A 114 11.79 -10.24 3.81
CA GLU A 114 11.62 -10.46 5.25
C GLU A 114 10.48 -9.60 5.83
N LEU A 115 10.33 -8.35 5.37
CA LEU A 115 9.19 -7.49 5.75
C LEU A 115 7.85 -8.10 5.33
N LEU A 116 7.78 -8.67 4.12
CA LEU A 116 6.57 -9.35 3.62
C LEU A 116 6.27 -10.62 4.41
N GLN A 117 7.29 -11.42 4.74
CA GLN A 117 7.13 -12.62 5.56
C GLN A 117 6.67 -12.30 6.99
N THR A 118 7.06 -11.14 7.52
CA THR A 118 6.60 -10.65 8.83
C THR A 118 5.14 -10.20 8.80
N ALA A 119 4.64 -9.77 7.64
CA ALA A 119 3.26 -9.33 7.49
C ALA A 119 2.29 -10.51 7.58
N GLN A 120 1.28 -10.42 8.44
CA GLN A 120 0.21 -11.42 8.55
C GLN A 120 -0.79 -11.38 7.38
N GLY A 121 -0.72 -10.33 6.56
CA GLY A 121 -1.56 -10.11 5.40
C GLY A 121 -1.38 -8.72 4.83
N LEU A 122 -1.88 -8.50 3.62
CA LEU A 122 -1.84 -7.22 2.93
C LEU A 122 -3.25 -6.72 2.64
N MET A 123 -3.54 -5.48 3.03
CA MET A 123 -4.73 -4.77 2.57
C MET A 123 -4.48 -4.15 1.20
N ARG A 124 -5.33 -4.46 0.23
CA ARG A 124 -5.26 -3.95 -1.14
C ARG A 124 -6.05 -2.64 -1.28
N PHE A 125 -5.45 -1.68 -1.98
CA PHE A 125 -6.04 -0.39 -2.36
C PHE A 125 -5.84 -0.18 -3.87
N GLN A 126 -6.90 0.24 -4.56
CA GLN A 126 -6.80 0.61 -5.98
C GLN A 126 -6.46 2.10 -6.10
N LEU A 127 -5.46 2.42 -6.93
CA LEU A 127 -4.98 3.77 -7.18
C LEU A 127 -5.53 4.35 -8.49
#